data_AF-A0A6C0JUW8-F1
#
_entry.id   AF-A0A6C0JUW8-F1
#
_cell.length_a   1.000
_cell.length_b   1.000
_cell.length_c   1.000
_cell.angle_alpha   90.00
_cell.angle_beta   90.00
_cell.angle_gamma   90.00
#
_symmetry.space_group_name_H-M   'P 1'
#
loop_
_entity.id
_entity.type
_entity.pdbx_description
1 polymer ?
#
loop_
_entity_poly.entity_id
_entity_poly.type
_entity_poly.pdbx_seq_one_letter_code
_entity_poly.pdbx_strand_id
1 'polypeptide(L)'
;MQNNQVQNLTLDDIVSETFQNYKTDDEYSKTLISVLKNYNLWPALQVKKFKGQKNLVLLHNTYLREDINEFKNLYEECRSVILDFEGNEKVVVSYANSIPVRMNINDYNNEVKDNDVYREAYDGTTITCYYYNNKWHFGTTSCPDVNSSWFSHPTKTHGVMLDEVLNKLFSKLDNNQVVNGRERLTEHLDKNNTYIFVLVHSENKHIIDYTGVLGENYGEIIHIDSKNIHTNEDVSIENKPLSHLNVIYPKEFSNNQEAYNYVMNPENNSYGYIVKRYINNKYYLAKISSDVVSYREETDPCHPNPWYNILATYMKNKQDYHINNYINDYKPNIEKITDNNGRDIDPTYLIHTSICTIKDIIYKLYMATTTYNPKRNIFKMNKELDKQLAPILRFHLAKLRKRQITIYTSMITARDVYYYLCHCLRLNDIKQIIQLLTTSSGFEISERSMLCLVILNRLLN
;
A
#
# COMPACT_ATOMS: atom_id res chain seq x y z
N MET A 1 32.95 5.71 0.50
CA MET A 1 32.72 4.92 1.74
C MET A 1 31.31 5.18 2.32
N GLN A 2 30.23 5.26 1.53
CA GLN A 2 28.87 5.49 2.04
C GLN A 2 27.83 4.42 1.60
N ASN A 3 28.23 3.41 0.82
CA ASN A 3 27.27 2.45 0.23
C ASN A 3 26.81 1.32 1.18
N ASN A 4 27.38 1.17 2.38
CA ASN A 4 27.04 0.07 3.30
C ASN A 4 26.11 0.46 4.47
N GLN A 5 25.70 1.72 4.61
CA GLN A 5 24.93 2.15 5.79
C GLN A 5 23.45 1.76 5.77
N VAL A 6 22.84 1.52 4.61
CA VAL A 6 21.38 1.25 4.52
C VAL A 6 21.03 -0.24 4.74
N GLN A 7 21.92 -1.17 4.39
CA GLN A 7 21.62 -2.61 4.45
C GLN A 7 21.37 -3.16 5.87
N ASN A 8 21.84 -2.45 6.90
CA ASN A 8 21.70 -2.86 8.30
C ASN A 8 20.82 -1.90 9.13
N LEU A 9 20.13 -0.96 8.48
CA LEU A 9 19.30 0.00 9.19
C LEU A 9 18.02 -0.67 9.72
N THR A 10 17.78 -0.54 11.03
CA THR A 10 16.61 -1.10 11.71
C THR A 10 15.57 -0.02 12.02
N LEU A 11 14.36 -0.43 12.40
CA LEU A 11 13.33 0.50 12.88
C LEU A 11 13.81 1.24 14.14
N ASP A 12 14.50 0.56 15.05
CA ASP A 12 15.05 1.15 16.27
C ASP A 12 16.07 2.25 15.99
N ASP A 13 16.88 2.10 14.93
CA ASP A 13 17.83 3.14 14.51
C ASP A 13 17.09 4.41 14.06
N ILE A 14 16.03 4.24 13.26
CA ILE A 14 15.20 5.35 12.77
C ILE A 14 14.50 6.06 13.92
N VAL A 15 13.92 5.30 14.85
CA VAL A 15 13.27 5.86 16.04
C VAL A 15 14.28 6.62 16.90
N SER A 16 15.44 6.01 17.16
CA SER A 16 16.51 6.61 17.99
C SER A 16 17.04 7.91 17.38
N GLU A 17 17.31 7.94 16.07
CA GLU A 17 17.75 9.16 15.40
C GLU A 17 16.65 10.23 15.35
N THR A 18 15.38 9.82 15.26
CA THR A 18 14.25 10.76 15.33
C THR A 18 14.19 11.45 16.70
N PHE A 19 14.40 10.72 17.79
CA PHE A 19 14.51 11.32 19.13
C PHE A 19 15.70 12.30 19.22
N GLN A 20 16.88 11.91 18.71
CA GLN A 20 18.08 12.76 18.77
C GLN A 20 17.93 14.06 17.97
N ASN A 21 17.22 14.01 16.84
CA ASN A 21 17.02 15.15 15.96
C ASN A 21 15.80 16.00 16.33
N TYR A 22 14.96 15.55 17.27
CA TYR A 22 13.77 16.29 17.69
C TYR A 22 14.16 17.59 18.40
N LYS A 23 13.44 18.67 18.09
CA LYS A 23 13.56 19.97 18.74
C LYS A 23 12.23 20.31 19.39
N THR A 24 12.26 21.00 20.53
CA THR A 24 11.09 21.24 21.38
C THR A 24 9.89 21.88 20.66
N ASP A 25 10.12 22.63 19.58
CA ASP A 25 9.07 23.30 18.78
C ASP A 25 8.64 22.53 17.51
N ASP A 26 9.25 21.37 17.23
CA ASP A 26 8.96 20.56 16.05
C ASP A 26 7.84 19.53 16.29
N GLU A 27 7.34 18.91 15.22
CA GLU A 27 6.45 17.75 15.30
C GLU A 27 7.26 16.48 14.99
N TYR A 28 7.13 15.43 15.80
CA TYR A 28 7.84 14.15 15.56
C TYR A 28 7.61 13.60 14.15
N SER A 29 6.40 13.78 13.60
CA SER A 29 6.10 13.39 12.22
C SER A 29 7.00 14.09 11.18
N LYS A 30 7.34 15.36 11.37
CA LYS A 30 8.24 16.12 10.48
C LYS A 30 9.68 15.68 10.66
N THR A 31 10.11 15.47 11.90
CA THR A 31 11.45 14.99 12.21
C THR A 31 11.68 13.60 11.62
N LEU A 32 10.73 12.68 11.79
CA LEU A 32 10.77 11.34 11.20
C LEU A 32 10.84 11.39 9.67
N ILE A 33 10.04 12.26 9.01
CA ILE A 33 10.13 12.47 7.56
C ILE A 33 11.54 12.94 7.14
N SER A 34 12.16 13.80 7.94
CA SER A 34 13.52 14.27 7.69
C SER A 34 14.53 13.12 7.77
N VAL A 35 14.45 12.29 8.81
CA VAL A 35 15.29 11.09 8.97
C VAL A 35 15.10 10.11 7.80
N LEU A 36 13.85 9.82 7.42
CA LEU A 36 13.57 8.95 6.26
C LEU A 36 14.11 9.52 4.95
N LYS A 37 14.15 10.86 4.79
CA LYS A 37 14.76 11.51 3.62
C LYS A 37 16.28 11.37 3.64
N ASN A 38 16.92 11.51 4.79
CA ASN A 38 18.38 11.34 4.95
C ASN A 38 18.82 9.94 4.50
N TYR A 39 18.07 8.90 4.91
CA TYR A 39 18.32 7.52 4.49
C TYR A 39 17.74 7.15 3.13
N ASN A 40 17.10 8.09 2.43
CA ASN A 40 16.44 7.87 1.14
C ASN A 40 15.31 6.82 1.14
N LEU A 41 14.73 6.55 2.31
CA LEU A 41 13.61 5.63 2.51
C LEU A 41 12.27 6.27 2.09
N TRP A 42 12.17 7.60 2.12
CA TRP A 42 11.00 8.31 1.59
C TRP A 42 11.04 8.34 0.05
N PRO A 43 9.94 8.05 -0.68
CA PRO A 43 8.56 7.87 -0.20
C PRO A 43 8.15 6.40 -0.05
N ALA A 44 9.10 5.44 -0.05
CA ALA A 44 8.78 4.03 0.13
C ALA A 44 8.18 3.77 1.52
N LEU A 45 8.75 4.43 2.55
CA LEU A 45 8.16 4.58 3.88
C LEU A 45 7.50 5.96 4.02
N GLN A 46 6.33 5.99 4.62
CA GLN A 46 5.49 7.17 4.76
C GLN A 46 5.03 7.37 6.19
N VAL A 47 4.77 8.63 6.51
CA VAL A 47 4.46 9.08 7.86
C VAL A 47 3.12 9.77 7.84
N LYS A 48 2.20 9.35 8.70
CA LYS A 48 0.92 10.02 8.96
C LYS A 48 0.84 10.42 10.42
N LYS A 49 0.37 11.65 10.66
CA LYS A 49 0.12 12.16 12.00
C LYS A 49 -1.28 11.79 12.47
N PHE A 50 -1.41 11.58 13.78
CA PHE A 50 -2.71 11.47 14.43
C PHE A 50 -3.28 12.87 14.70
N LYS A 51 -4.57 13.08 14.42
CA LYS A 51 -5.20 14.38 14.62
C LYS A 51 -5.24 14.71 16.11
N GLY A 52 -4.63 15.84 16.49
CA GLY A 52 -4.59 16.31 17.89
C GLY A 52 -3.57 15.58 18.77
N GLN A 53 -2.76 14.67 18.23
CA GLN A 53 -1.74 13.92 18.96
C GLN A 53 -0.37 14.18 18.31
N LYS A 54 0.49 14.96 18.99
CA LYS A 54 1.81 15.37 18.43
C LYS A 54 2.86 14.26 18.51
N ASN A 55 2.73 13.39 19.49
CA ASN A 55 3.71 12.37 19.82
C ASN A 55 3.41 11.02 19.17
N LEU A 56 2.18 10.83 18.66
CA LEU A 56 1.78 9.59 18.00
C LEU A 56 1.91 9.73 16.48
N VAL A 57 2.58 8.76 15.87
CA VAL A 57 2.90 8.76 14.45
C VAL A 57 2.68 7.38 13.85
N LEU A 58 2.00 7.31 12.70
CA LEU A 58 1.91 6.09 11.91
C LEU A 58 3.04 6.09 10.86
N LEU A 59 3.95 5.13 10.97
CA LEU A 59 4.93 4.77 9.95
C LEU A 59 4.38 3.57 9.15
N HIS A 60 4.21 3.75 7.84
CA HIS A 60 3.70 2.67 6.99
C HIS A 60 4.47 2.61 5.68
N ASN A 61 4.54 1.41 5.10
CA ASN A 61 5.11 1.22 3.78
C ASN A 61 4.07 1.53 2.70
N THR A 62 4.53 1.66 1.47
CA THR A 62 3.67 2.01 0.32
C THR A 62 3.05 0.80 -0.37
N TYR A 63 3.28 -0.40 0.16
CA TYR A 63 2.86 -1.70 -0.37
C TYR A 63 3.37 -1.99 -1.81
N LEU A 64 3.91 -3.20 -2.04
CA LEU A 64 4.33 -3.71 -3.37
C LEU A 64 5.21 -2.75 -4.19
N ARG A 65 6.46 -2.56 -3.77
CA ARG A 65 7.50 -1.85 -4.53
C ARG A 65 8.64 -2.76 -4.95
N GLU A 66 9.18 -2.54 -6.15
CA GLU A 66 10.31 -3.30 -6.68
C GLU A 66 11.68 -2.66 -6.35
N ASP A 67 11.71 -1.37 -6.02
CA ASP A 67 12.93 -0.58 -5.78
C ASP A 67 13.37 -0.54 -4.32
N ILE A 68 13.08 -1.60 -3.55
CA ILE A 68 13.29 -1.68 -2.09
C ILE A 68 14.33 -2.72 -1.66
N ASN A 69 15.01 -3.37 -2.61
CA ASN A 69 15.97 -4.45 -2.32
C ASN A 69 17.06 -4.07 -1.29
N GLU A 70 17.51 -2.81 -1.27
CA GLU A 70 18.52 -2.31 -0.33
C GLU A 70 18.05 -2.32 1.14
N PHE A 71 16.73 -2.27 1.40
CA PHE A 71 16.14 -2.13 2.73
C PHE A 71 14.85 -2.96 2.89
N LYS A 72 14.76 -4.11 2.20
CA LYS A 72 13.54 -4.93 2.12
C LYS A 72 13.01 -5.35 3.50
N ASN A 73 13.90 -5.80 4.38
CA ASN A 73 13.53 -6.25 5.73
C ASN A 73 12.86 -5.13 6.53
N LEU A 74 13.48 -3.94 6.55
CA LEU A 74 12.92 -2.76 7.19
C LEU A 74 11.59 -2.32 6.54
N TYR A 75 11.52 -2.37 5.20
CA TYR A 75 10.31 -2.03 4.46
C TYR A 75 9.12 -2.93 4.83
N GLU A 76 9.36 -4.24 4.95
CA GLU A 76 8.35 -5.22 5.34
C GLU A 76 7.95 -5.11 6.82
N GLU A 77 8.91 -4.82 7.70
CA GLU A 77 8.67 -4.53 9.12
C GLU A 77 7.80 -3.28 9.31
N CYS A 78 8.02 -2.26 8.48
CA CYS A 78 7.27 -1.00 8.53
C CYS A 78 5.91 -1.06 7.80
N ARG A 79 5.23 -2.21 7.71
CA ARG A 79 3.92 -2.31 7.01
C ARG A 79 2.88 -1.35 7.60
N SER A 80 2.77 -1.32 8.92
CA SER A 80 1.94 -0.38 9.67
C SER A 80 2.39 -0.40 11.12
N VAL A 81 3.21 0.59 11.48
CA VAL A 81 3.84 0.74 12.79
C VAL A 81 3.38 2.04 13.42
N ILE A 82 2.83 1.95 14.63
CA ILE A 82 2.47 3.13 15.42
C ILE A 82 3.61 3.41 16.40
N LEU A 83 4.11 4.64 16.35
CA LEU A 83 5.25 5.11 17.14
C LEU A 83 4.72 6.17 18.09
N ASP A 84 4.98 5.99 19.38
CA ASP A 84 4.76 7.00 20.41
C ASP A 84 6.11 7.53 20.86
N PHE A 85 6.24 8.85 20.78
CA PHE A 85 7.43 9.57 21.18
C PHE A 85 7.28 10.30 22.53
N GLU A 86 6.19 10.04 23.29
CA GLU A 86 5.96 10.54 24.65
C GLU A 86 6.38 9.54 25.73
N GLY A 87 6.23 8.23 25.47
CA GLY A 87 6.61 7.17 26.40
C GLY A 87 8.13 6.93 26.49
N ASN A 88 8.60 6.49 27.65
CA ASN A 88 9.94 5.89 27.80
C ASN A 88 10.07 4.55 27.05
N GLU A 89 8.95 3.98 26.57
CA GLU A 89 8.88 2.79 25.73
C GLU A 89 8.85 3.20 24.24
N LYS A 90 9.81 2.71 23.46
CA LYS A 90 10.20 3.25 22.14
C LYS A 90 9.17 3.06 21.01
N VAL A 91 8.21 2.15 21.15
CA VAL A 91 7.24 1.80 20.10
C VAL A 91 5.92 1.40 20.73
N VAL A 92 4.81 1.93 20.21
CA VAL A 92 3.50 1.83 20.84
C VAL A 92 2.50 1.38 19.77
N VAL A 93 2.17 0.08 19.83
CA VAL A 93 0.79 -0.41 19.69
C VAL A 93 0.27 -0.89 18.31
N SER A 94 1.03 -0.89 17.21
CA SER A 94 0.55 -1.68 16.06
C SER A 94 1.67 -2.23 15.26
N TYR A 95 1.80 -3.55 15.22
CA TYR A 95 2.58 -4.25 14.20
C TYR A 95 1.62 -5.10 13.39
N ALA A 96 1.12 -4.52 12.30
CA ALA A 96 0.49 -5.35 11.27
C ALA A 96 1.48 -6.45 10.87
N ASN A 97 0.99 -7.67 10.67
CA ASN A 97 1.86 -8.74 10.23
C ASN A 97 2.59 -8.37 8.94
N SER A 98 3.76 -8.99 8.72
CA SER A 98 4.49 -8.91 7.46
C SER A 98 3.56 -9.16 6.27
N ILE A 99 3.90 -8.56 5.13
CA ILE A 99 3.12 -8.79 3.92
C ILE A 99 3.24 -10.28 3.56
N PRO A 100 2.14 -11.04 3.46
CA PRO A 100 2.23 -12.45 3.09
C PRO A 100 2.88 -12.59 1.72
N VAL A 101 3.81 -13.53 1.61
CA VAL A 101 4.41 -13.91 0.32
C VAL A 101 3.32 -14.61 -0.49
N ARG A 102 3.02 -14.11 -1.69
CA ARG A 102 2.11 -14.78 -2.61
C ARG A 102 2.82 -15.97 -3.22
N MET A 103 2.22 -17.15 -3.13
CA MET A 103 2.78 -18.39 -3.67
C MET A 103 1.70 -19.19 -4.39
N ASN A 104 2.10 -19.90 -5.44
CA ASN A 104 1.25 -20.95 -5.98
C ASN A 104 1.39 -22.22 -5.13
N ILE A 105 0.46 -23.16 -5.31
CA ILE A 105 0.41 -24.40 -4.53
C ILE A 105 1.66 -25.28 -4.72
N ASN A 106 2.22 -25.31 -5.93
CA ASN A 106 3.36 -26.17 -6.27
C ASN A 106 4.64 -25.68 -5.58
N ASP A 107 4.86 -24.37 -5.57
CA ASP A 107 6.00 -23.75 -4.90
C ASP A 107 5.92 -24.00 -3.39
N TYR A 108 4.74 -23.78 -2.81
CA TYR A 108 4.57 -23.96 -1.37
C TYR A 108 4.65 -25.44 -0.94
N ASN A 109 4.19 -26.39 -1.77
CA ASN A 109 4.34 -27.83 -1.48
C ASN A 109 5.79 -28.25 -1.23
N ASN A 110 6.78 -27.53 -1.78
CA ASN A 110 8.20 -27.79 -1.55
C ASN A 110 8.72 -27.20 -0.22
N GLU A 111 7.94 -26.34 0.44
CA GLU A 111 8.34 -25.60 1.63
C GLU A 111 7.53 -25.95 2.90
N VAL A 112 6.56 -26.85 2.81
CA VAL A 112 5.69 -27.26 3.93
C VAL A 112 6.50 -27.66 5.17
N LYS A 113 6.02 -27.25 6.34
CA LYS A 113 6.57 -27.63 7.65
C LYS A 113 5.47 -28.12 8.58
N ASP A 114 5.85 -28.96 9.53
CA ASP A 114 4.92 -29.59 10.48
C ASP A 114 4.23 -28.59 11.42
N ASN A 115 4.82 -27.41 11.63
CA ASN A 115 4.27 -26.35 12.49
C ASN A 115 3.50 -25.26 11.72
N ASP A 116 3.12 -25.54 10.47
CA ASP A 116 2.33 -24.63 9.66
C ASP A 116 0.87 -24.59 10.12
N VAL A 117 0.35 -23.39 10.30
CA VAL A 117 -1.07 -23.14 10.60
C VAL A 117 -1.75 -22.58 9.36
N TYR A 118 -2.85 -23.21 8.95
CA TYR A 118 -3.58 -22.88 7.73
C TYR A 118 -4.92 -22.24 8.09
N ARG A 119 -5.15 -21.01 7.62
CA ARG A 119 -6.39 -20.24 7.92
C ARG A 119 -6.96 -19.63 6.65
N GLU A 120 -8.29 -19.63 6.53
CA GLU A 120 -8.96 -18.93 5.43
C GLU A 120 -8.55 -17.44 5.39
N ALA A 121 -8.30 -16.95 4.18
CA ALA A 121 -8.04 -15.54 3.91
C ALA A 121 -9.33 -14.88 3.44
N TYR A 122 -9.53 -13.62 3.83
CA TYR A 122 -10.66 -12.80 3.40
C TYR A 122 -10.16 -11.59 2.62
N ASP A 123 -10.88 -11.25 1.55
CA ASP A 123 -10.69 -10.04 0.78
C ASP A 123 -11.48 -8.90 1.44
N GLY A 124 -10.78 -8.04 2.17
CA GLY A 124 -11.39 -6.95 2.92
C GLY A 124 -10.36 -5.98 3.47
N THR A 125 -10.82 -5.01 4.25
CA THR A 125 -9.96 -3.98 4.83
C THR A 125 -9.49 -4.40 6.22
N THR A 126 -8.18 -4.42 6.45
CA THR A 126 -7.64 -4.63 7.80
C THR A 126 -7.97 -3.44 8.70
N ILE A 127 -8.64 -3.71 9.81
CA ILE A 127 -8.93 -2.77 10.90
C ILE A 127 -8.07 -3.14 12.10
N THR A 128 -7.27 -2.19 12.58
CA THR A 128 -6.51 -2.35 13.82
C THR A 128 -7.22 -1.58 14.93
N CYS A 129 -7.49 -2.24 16.06
CA CYS A 129 -8.10 -1.65 17.25
C CYS A 129 -7.15 -1.76 18.43
N TYR A 130 -6.94 -0.66 19.16
CA TYR A 130 -6.02 -0.64 20.29
C TYR A 130 -6.32 0.45 21.31
N TYR A 131 -5.89 0.24 22.56
CA TYR A 131 -6.06 1.21 23.63
C TYR A 131 -4.77 2.03 23.85
N TYR A 132 -4.89 3.35 23.81
CA TYR A 132 -3.77 4.24 24.09
C TYR A 132 -4.26 5.57 24.67
N ASN A 133 -3.58 6.05 25.72
CA ASN A 133 -3.88 7.30 26.44
C ASN A 133 -5.38 7.46 26.77
N ASN A 134 -5.92 6.47 27.48
CA ASN A 134 -7.31 6.40 27.92
C ASN A 134 -8.38 6.43 26.81
N LYS A 135 -8.01 6.05 25.59
CA LYS A 135 -8.92 6.01 24.45
C LYS A 135 -8.66 4.81 23.55
N TRP A 136 -9.73 4.25 23.01
CA TRP A 136 -9.65 3.28 21.91
C TRP A 136 -9.46 3.98 20.57
N HIS A 137 -8.50 3.49 19.79
CA HIS A 137 -8.19 3.97 18.46
C HIS A 137 -8.49 2.88 17.44
N PHE A 138 -8.95 3.31 16.26
CA PHE A 138 -9.29 2.44 15.15
C PHE A 138 -8.60 2.96 13.90
N GLY A 139 -7.70 2.15 13.36
CA GLY A 139 -6.93 2.48 12.16
C GLY A 139 -7.09 1.42 11.08
N THR A 140 -6.55 1.75 9.91
CA THR A 140 -6.28 0.79 8.82
C THR A 140 -4.78 0.76 8.59
N THR A 141 -4.27 -0.19 7.80
CA THR A 141 -2.83 -0.34 7.53
C THR A 141 -2.12 0.97 7.17
N SER A 142 -2.77 1.83 6.38
CA SER A 142 -2.20 3.11 5.94
C SER A 142 -2.94 4.32 6.47
N CYS A 143 -3.87 4.21 7.42
CA CYS A 143 -4.60 5.37 7.95
C CYS A 143 -4.77 5.27 9.46
N PRO A 144 -4.29 6.26 10.24
CA PRO A 144 -4.36 6.23 11.70
C PRO A 144 -5.80 6.33 12.25
N ASP A 145 -6.72 6.94 11.50
CA ASP A 145 -8.13 7.07 11.85
C ASP A 145 -9.00 6.48 10.74
N VAL A 146 -9.70 5.40 11.07
CA VAL A 146 -10.61 4.66 10.18
C VAL A 146 -11.71 5.56 9.61
N ASN A 147 -12.11 6.62 10.33
CA ASN A 147 -13.13 7.56 9.88
C ASN A 147 -12.66 8.46 8.72
N SER A 148 -11.35 8.48 8.46
CA SER A 148 -10.73 9.18 7.33
C SER A 148 -10.14 8.22 6.28
N SER A 149 -10.40 6.92 6.44
CA SER A 149 -9.90 5.87 5.55
C SER A 149 -10.97 5.52 4.50
N TRP A 150 -10.59 5.54 3.23
CA TRP A 150 -11.41 5.08 2.11
C TRP A 150 -10.50 4.37 1.10
N PHE A 151 -11.03 3.37 0.40
CA PHE A 151 -10.31 2.69 -0.68
C PHE A 151 -11.04 2.89 -2.02
N SER A 152 -12.13 2.14 -2.24
CA SER A 152 -12.87 2.14 -3.51
C SER A 152 -14.19 2.93 -3.43
N HIS A 153 -14.78 3.11 -2.25
CA HIS A 153 -16.02 3.87 -2.16
C HIS A 153 -15.76 5.38 -2.25
N PRO A 154 -16.46 6.13 -3.14
CA PRO A 154 -16.18 7.55 -3.36
C PRO A 154 -16.55 8.46 -2.18
N THR A 155 -17.47 8.02 -1.32
CA THR A 155 -18.08 8.87 -0.28
C THR A 155 -18.19 8.26 1.11
N LYS A 156 -17.95 6.94 1.25
CA LYS A 156 -18.18 6.20 2.50
C LYS A 156 -16.83 5.72 3.03
N THR A 157 -16.53 6.04 4.28
CA THR A 157 -15.28 5.63 4.90
C THR A 157 -15.41 4.24 5.50
N HIS A 158 -14.28 3.57 5.68
CA HIS A 158 -14.22 2.30 6.41
C HIS A 158 -14.78 2.43 7.83
N GLY A 159 -14.72 3.63 8.43
CA GLY A 159 -15.32 3.90 9.74
C GLY A 159 -16.84 3.77 9.71
N VAL A 160 -17.49 4.39 8.72
CA VAL A 160 -18.95 4.27 8.55
C VAL A 160 -19.35 2.81 8.31
N MET A 161 -18.62 2.10 7.45
CA MET A 161 -18.87 0.67 7.19
C MET A 161 -18.67 -0.19 8.46
N LEU A 162 -17.64 0.11 9.26
CA LEU A 162 -17.41 -0.56 10.54
C LEU A 162 -18.58 -0.33 11.50
N ASP A 163 -19.10 0.91 11.58
CA ASP A 163 -20.25 1.23 12.42
C ASP A 163 -21.51 0.49 11.96
N GLU A 164 -21.76 0.42 10.65
CA GLU A 164 -22.87 -0.36 10.08
C GLU A 164 -22.80 -1.84 10.50
N VAL A 165 -21.61 -2.45 10.39
CA VAL A 165 -21.38 -3.85 10.77
C VAL A 165 -21.55 -4.06 12.28
N LEU A 166 -20.92 -3.22 13.11
CA LEU A 166 -21.00 -3.37 14.56
C LEU A 166 -22.41 -3.10 15.08
N ASN A 167 -23.11 -2.10 14.57
CA ASN A 167 -24.48 -1.81 14.97
C ASN A 167 -25.43 -2.96 14.57
N LYS A 168 -25.22 -3.58 13.41
CA LYS A 168 -25.97 -4.80 12.99
C LYS A 168 -25.65 -5.99 13.90
N LEU A 169 -24.40 -6.15 14.32
CA LEU A 169 -23.95 -7.22 15.21
C LEU A 169 -24.54 -7.06 16.62
N PHE A 170 -24.51 -5.86 17.18
CA PHE A 170 -25.01 -5.59 18.55
C PHE A 170 -26.52 -5.37 18.63
N SER A 171 -27.19 -4.87 17.59
CA SER A 171 -28.66 -4.76 17.59
C SER A 171 -29.36 -6.11 17.77
N LYS A 172 -28.77 -7.19 17.23
CA LYS A 172 -29.22 -8.56 17.46
C LYS A 172 -29.09 -9.02 18.93
N LEU A 173 -28.12 -8.47 19.66
CA LEU A 173 -27.83 -8.81 21.05
C LEU A 173 -28.63 -7.94 22.04
N ASP A 174 -28.81 -6.67 21.72
CA ASP A 174 -29.38 -5.63 22.59
C ASP A 174 -30.84 -5.28 22.23
N ASN A 175 -31.62 -6.22 21.66
CA ASN A 175 -33.05 -6.06 21.31
C ASN A 175 -33.35 -4.79 20.45
N ASN A 176 -32.54 -4.52 19.43
CA ASN A 176 -32.71 -3.40 18.48
C ASN A 176 -32.61 -1.97 19.08
N GLN A 177 -31.94 -1.79 20.22
CA GLN A 177 -31.58 -0.43 20.65
C GLN A 177 -30.48 0.16 19.75
N VAL A 178 -30.50 1.49 19.54
CA VAL A 178 -29.41 2.20 18.85
C VAL A 178 -28.24 2.28 19.81
N VAL A 179 -27.21 1.49 19.56
CA VAL A 179 -26.02 1.42 20.41
C VAL A 179 -24.80 1.86 19.61
N ASN A 180 -23.84 2.53 20.27
CA ASN A 180 -22.54 2.78 19.69
C ASN A 180 -21.75 1.45 19.61
N GLY A 181 -21.78 0.80 18.45
CA GLY A 181 -21.19 -0.52 18.27
C GLY A 181 -19.69 -0.59 18.58
N ARG A 182 -18.94 0.49 18.36
CA ARG A 182 -17.50 0.52 18.72
C ARG A 182 -17.29 0.52 20.22
N GLU A 183 -18.07 1.30 20.97
CA GLU A 183 -17.99 1.31 22.44
C GLU A 183 -18.30 -0.08 23.00
N ARG A 184 -19.38 -0.71 22.54
CA ARG A 184 -19.75 -2.08 22.95
C ARG A 184 -18.67 -3.10 22.64
N LEU A 185 -18.09 -3.06 21.44
CA LEU A 185 -16.98 -3.94 21.10
C LEU A 185 -15.85 -3.79 22.12
N THR A 186 -15.45 -2.54 22.41
CA THR A 186 -14.32 -2.23 23.28
C THR A 186 -14.50 -2.56 24.75
N GLU A 187 -15.75 -2.70 25.23
CA GLU A 187 -16.05 -3.20 26.59
C GLU A 187 -15.57 -4.65 26.80
N HIS A 188 -15.42 -5.41 25.71
CA HIS A 188 -14.98 -6.80 25.72
C HIS A 188 -13.50 -6.99 25.35
N LEU A 189 -12.76 -5.91 25.10
CA LEU A 189 -11.37 -5.96 24.69
C LEU A 189 -10.44 -5.68 25.88
N ASP A 190 -9.40 -6.52 26.03
CA ASP A 190 -8.27 -6.24 26.92
C ASP A 190 -7.44 -5.07 26.36
N LYS A 191 -7.20 -4.07 27.20
CA LYS A 191 -6.45 -2.85 26.91
C LYS A 191 -4.96 -3.08 26.67
N ASN A 192 -4.42 -4.23 27.08
CA ASN A 192 -3.02 -4.60 26.85
C ASN A 192 -2.80 -5.22 25.46
N ASN A 193 -3.87 -5.42 24.68
CA ASN A 193 -3.81 -6.06 23.39
C ASN A 193 -4.21 -5.12 22.25
N THR A 194 -3.57 -5.34 21.12
CA THR A 194 -3.97 -4.83 19.81
C THR A 194 -4.74 -5.93 19.09
N TYR A 195 -5.89 -5.59 18.53
CA TYR A 195 -6.75 -6.52 17.80
C TYR A 195 -6.72 -6.19 16.32
N ILE A 196 -6.60 -7.22 15.49
CA ILE A 196 -6.53 -7.12 14.05
C ILE A 196 -7.75 -7.83 13.46
N PHE A 197 -8.62 -7.06 12.83
CA PHE A 197 -9.81 -7.54 12.17
C PHE A 197 -9.72 -7.36 10.65
N VAL A 198 -10.48 -8.15 9.90
CA VAL A 198 -10.81 -7.87 8.49
C VAL A 198 -12.26 -7.43 8.43
N LEU A 199 -12.49 -6.24 7.89
CA LEU A 199 -13.81 -5.72 7.57
C LEU A 199 -14.17 -6.13 6.14
N VAL A 200 -15.18 -6.98 6.00
CA VAL A 200 -15.74 -7.43 4.72
C VAL A 200 -17.08 -6.74 4.54
N HIS A 201 -17.23 -5.91 3.50
CA HIS A 201 -18.43 -5.12 3.29
C HIS A 201 -18.81 -5.09 1.81
N SER A 202 -20.11 -5.25 1.51
CA SER A 202 -20.65 -5.29 0.15
C SER A 202 -20.40 -4.02 -0.67
N GLU A 203 -20.21 -2.87 -0.01
CA GLU A 203 -19.84 -1.60 -0.67
C GLU A 203 -18.33 -1.36 -0.79
N ASN A 204 -17.50 -2.31 -0.33
CA ASN A 204 -16.04 -2.26 -0.42
C ASN A 204 -15.48 -3.55 -1.05
N LYS A 205 -16.11 -3.97 -2.15
CA LYS A 205 -15.66 -5.11 -2.96
C LYS A 205 -14.34 -4.80 -3.65
N HIS A 206 -13.42 -5.76 -3.63
CA HIS A 206 -12.14 -5.68 -4.30
C HIS A 206 -12.05 -6.80 -5.36
N ILE A 207 -11.55 -7.98 -5.01
CA ILE A 207 -11.55 -9.17 -5.86
C ILE A 207 -12.80 -10.02 -5.63
N ILE A 208 -13.15 -10.34 -4.37
CA ILE A 208 -14.23 -11.28 -4.07
C ILE A 208 -15.54 -10.54 -3.84
N ASP A 209 -16.61 -11.04 -4.48
CA ASP A 209 -17.98 -10.67 -4.17
C ASP A 209 -18.62 -11.75 -3.32
N TYR A 210 -18.75 -11.50 -2.01
CA TYR A 210 -19.27 -12.48 -1.06
C TYR A 210 -20.81 -12.62 -1.08
N THR A 211 -21.54 -11.96 -1.98
CA THR A 211 -23.03 -12.04 -2.02
C THR A 211 -23.54 -13.49 -2.09
N GLY A 212 -22.87 -14.37 -2.82
CA GLY A 212 -23.28 -15.78 -2.94
C GLY A 212 -23.19 -16.60 -1.64
N VAL A 213 -22.34 -16.18 -0.70
CA VAL A 213 -22.07 -16.92 0.56
C VAL A 213 -22.57 -16.19 1.81
N LEU A 214 -22.60 -14.85 1.80
CA LEU A 214 -23.04 -14.00 2.92
C LEU A 214 -24.39 -13.32 2.67
N GLY A 215 -24.95 -13.46 1.46
CA GLY A 215 -26.19 -12.80 1.05
C GLY A 215 -26.01 -11.34 0.60
N GLU A 216 -27.09 -10.73 0.12
CA GLU A 216 -27.11 -9.33 -0.29
C GLU A 216 -26.84 -8.40 0.90
N ASN A 217 -26.17 -7.27 0.63
CA ASN A 217 -25.81 -6.26 1.63
C ASN A 217 -25.04 -6.85 2.84
N TYR A 218 -24.14 -7.79 2.56
CA TYR A 218 -23.29 -8.37 3.60
C TYR A 218 -22.36 -7.33 4.23
N GLY A 219 -22.02 -7.59 5.48
CA GLY A 219 -21.16 -6.74 6.30
C GLY A 219 -20.73 -7.52 7.53
N GLU A 220 -19.47 -7.92 7.57
CA GLU A 220 -18.91 -8.82 8.58
C GLU A 220 -17.56 -8.33 9.10
N ILE A 221 -17.26 -8.66 10.34
CA ILE A 221 -15.95 -8.42 10.96
C ILE A 221 -15.34 -9.76 11.39
N ILE A 222 -14.13 -10.04 10.88
CA ILE A 222 -13.40 -11.29 11.12
C ILE A 222 -12.19 -10.98 11.99
N HIS A 223 -12.09 -11.59 13.16
CA HIS A 223 -10.92 -11.47 14.04
C HIS A 223 -9.80 -12.40 13.56
N ILE A 224 -8.74 -11.83 12.99
CA ILE A 224 -7.67 -12.59 12.33
C ILE A 224 -6.40 -12.72 13.17
N ASP A 225 -6.15 -11.77 14.08
CA ASP A 225 -4.98 -11.79 14.94
C ASP A 225 -5.11 -10.85 16.14
N SER A 226 -4.30 -11.10 17.17
CA SER A 226 -4.15 -10.21 18.32
C SER A 226 -2.70 -10.20 18.78
N LYS A 227 -2.22 -9.08 19.32
CA LYS A 227 -0.85 -8.93 19.84
C LYS A 227 -0.82 -8.19 21.16
N ASN A 228 0.06 -8.60 22.05
CA ASN A 228 0.35 -7.81 23.24
C ASN A 228 1.08 -6.52 22.84
N ILE A 229 0.62 -5.40 23.38
CA ILE A 229 1.14 -4.07 23.06
C ILE A 229 2.60 -3.88 23.49
N HIS A 230 2.99 -4.46 24.62
CA HIS A 230 4.30 -4.25 25.22
C HIS A 230 5.33 -5.25 24.72
N THR A 231 4.94 -6.52 24.55
CA THR A 231 5.88 -7.57 24.11
C THR A 231 5.88 -7.80 22.59
N ASN A 232 4.86 -7.32 21.88
CA ASN A 232 4.60 -7.61 20.46
C ASN A 232 4.42 -9.11 20.16
N GLU A 233 4.22 -9.92 21.19
CA GLU A 233 3.93 -11.35 21.04
C GLU A 233 2.46 -11.55 20.64
N ASP A 234 2.23 -12.55 19.79
CA ASP A 234 0.88 -12.91 19.38
C ASP A 234 0.08 -13.46 20.56
N VAL A 235 -1.16 -13.01 20.66
CA VAL A 235 -2.15 -13.52 21.60
C VAL A 235 -2.98 -14.56 20.86
N SER A 236 -3.01 -15.79 21.37
CA SER A 236 -3.75 -16.88 20.73
C SER A 236 -5.24 -16.52 20.58
N ILE A 237 -5.76 -16.76 19.38
CA ILE A 237 -7.19 -16.59 19.04
C ILE A 237 -7.92 -17.94 18.90
N GLU A 238 -7.26 -19.05 19.21
CA GLU A 238 -7.80 -20.43 19.01
C GLU A 238 -9.11 -20.65 19.76
N ASN A 239 -9.23 -20.10 20.97
CA ASN A 239 -10.44 -20.19 21.79
C ASN A 239 -11.55 -19.20 21.37
N LYS A 240 -11.35 -18.46 20.27
CA LYS A 240 -12.32 -17.53 19.68
C LYS A 240 -12.92 -16.58 20.73
N PRO A 241 -12.10 -15.75 21.40
CA PRO A 241 -12.47 -15.02 22.62
C PRO A 241 -13.62 -14.00 22.46
N LEU A 242 -13.96 -13.63 21.22
CA LEU A 242 -15.05 -12.69 20.88
C LEU A 242 -16.24 -13.38 20.20
N SER A 243 -16.26 -14.71 20.15
CA SER A 243 -17.34 -15.46 19.49
C SER A 243 -18.71 -15.26 20.14
N HIS A 244 -18.76 -14.97 21.45
CA HIS A 244 -19.99 -14.62 22.17
C HIS A 244 -20.62 -13.30 21.67
N LEU A 245 -19.87 -12.48 20.92
CA LEU A 245 -20.36 -11.27 20.27
C LEU A 245 -20.80 -11.53 18.82
N ASN A 246 -20.80 -12.76 18.33
CA ASN A 246 -20.96 -13.10 16.90
C ASN A 246 -19.84 -12.55 15.99
N VAL A 247 -18.66 -12.22 16.54
CA VAL A 247 -17.48 -11.94 15.71
C VAL A 247 -17.00 -13.24 15.06
N ILE A 248 -16.73 -13.18 13.75
CA ILE A 248 -16.32 -14.34 12.96
C ILE A 248 -14.81 -14.57 13.13
N TYR A 249 -14.39 -15.82 12.98
CA TYR A 249 -12.99 -16.24 12.97
C TYR A 249 -12.69 -16.98 11.66
N PRO A 250 -11.47 -16.89 11.12
CA PRO A 250 -11.07 -17.67 9.96
C PRO A 250 -11.30 -19.16 10.19
N LYS A 251 -11.75 -19.84 9.15
CA LYS A 251 -11.76 -21.30 9.13
C LYS A 251 -10.32 -21.81 9.22
N GLU A 252 -10.04 -22.69 10.16
CA GLU A 252 -8.75 -23.37 10.29
C GLU A 252 -8.79 -24.69 9.53
N PHE A 253 -7.68 -25.06 8.89
CA PHE A 253 -7.54 -26.32 8.17
C PHE A 253 -6.44 -27.16 8.80
N SER A 254 -6.64 -28.47 8.81
CA SER A 254 -5.73 -29.42 9.45
C SER A 254 -4.42 -29.57 8.67
N ASN A 255 -4.45 -29.33 7.36
CA ASN A 255 -3.30 -29.46 6.47
C ASN A 255 -3.49 -28.64 5.19
N ASN A 256 -2.40 -28.49 4.44
CA ASN A 256 -2.36 -27.74 3.18
C ASN A 256 -3.35 -28.26 2.12
N GLN A 257 -3.54 -29.58 2.01
CA GLN A 257 -4.42 -30.16 1.00
C GLN A 257 -5.89 -29.84 1.27
N GLU A 258 -6.30 -29.89 2.54
CA GLU A 258 -7.65 -29.51 2.96
C GLU A 258 -7.92 -28.02 2.64
N ALA A 259 -6.98 -27.15 2.97
CA ALA A 259 -7.07 -25.72 2.68
C ALA A 259 -7.16 -25.46 1.16
N TYR A 260 -6.31 -26.12 0.38
CA TYR A 260 -6.30 -25.99 -1.07
C TYR A 260 -7.61 -26.48 -1.70
N ASN A 261 -8.10 -27.65 -1.32
CA ASN A 261 -9.37 -28.19 -1.81
C ASN A 261 -10.54 -27.25 -1.49
N TYR A 262 -10.54 -26.61 -0.32
CA TYR A 262 -11.55 -25.64 0.07
C TYR A 262 -11.52 -24.40 -0.83
N VAL A 263 -10.34 -23.83 -1.09
CA VAL A 263 -10.20 -22.63 -1.94
C VAL A 263 -10.47 -22.91 -3.41
N MET A 264 -10.18 -24.12 -3.90
CA MET A 264 -10.49 -24.51 -5.29
C MET A 264 -11.98 -24.78 -5.52
N ASN A 265 -12.77 -25.03 -4.48
CA ASN A 265 -14.21 -25.21 -4.63
C ASN A 265 -14.89 -23.86 -4.89
N PRO A 266 -15.48 -23.62 -6.10
CA PRO A 266 -16.12 -22.35 -6.44
C PRO A 266 -17.29 -21.98 -5.52
N GLU A 267 -17.98 -22.97 -4.93
CA GLU A 267 -19.12 -22.74 -4.03
C GLU A 267 -18.71 -22.02 -2.73
N ASN A 268 -17.45 -22.19 -2.31
CA ASN A 268 -16.94 -21.50 -1.13
C ASN A 268 -16.60 -20.03 -1.41
N ASN A 269 -16.40 -19.66 -2.68
CA ASN A 269 -16.07 -18.30 -3.12
C ASN A 269 -14.96 -17.66 -2.27
N SER A 270 -13.90 -18.42 -2.01
CA SER A 270 -12.84 -18.05 -1.09
C SER A 270 -11.78 -17.19 -1.77
N TYR A 271 -11.21 -16.25 -1.02
CA TYR A 271 -10.10 -15.44 -1.49
C TYR A 271 -8.77 -16.23 -1.53
N GLY A 272 -8.64 -17.22 -0.65
CA GLY A 272 -7.39 -17.95 -0.46
C GLY A 272 -7.25 -18.43 0.97
N TYR A 273 -6.06 -18.87 1.32
CA TYR A 273 -5.69 -19.18 2.68
C TYR A 273 -4.30 -18.61 3.01
N ILE A 274 -4.13 -18.27 4.28
CA ILE A 274 -2.88 -17.86 4.88
C ILE A 274 -2.23 -19.06 5.55
N VAL A 275 -0.96 -19.26 5.25
CA VAL A 275 -0.06 -20.12 6.01
C VAL A 275 0.69 -19.23 6.99
N LYS A 276 0.62 -19.56 8.28
CA LYS A 276 1.37 -18.88 9.34
C LYS A 276 2.35 -19.86 9.99
N ARG A 277 3.62 -19.47 10.02
CA ARG A 277 4.72 -20.27 10.60
C ARG A 277 5.60 -19.41 11.48
N TYR A 278 5.91 -19.87 12.67
CA TYR A 278 6.88 -19.20 13.54
C TYR A 278 8.30 -19.71 13.27
N ILE A 279 9.20 -18.83 12.84
CA ILE A 279 10.62 -19.12 12.59
C ILE A 279 11.48 -17.97 13.13
N ASN A 280 12.55 -18.29 13.88
CA ASN A 280 13.55 -17.31 14.33
C ASN A 280 12.94 -16.05 15.01
N ASN A 281 12.00 -16.27 15.91
CA ASN A 281 11.26 -15.22 16.62
C ASN A 281 10.43 -14.29 15.73
N LYS A 282 10.07 -14.72 14.51
CA LYS A 282 9.22 -13.97 13.59
C LYS A 282 8.20 -14.89 12.93
N TYR A 283 7.04 -14.33 12.59
CA TYR A 283 6.08 -15.03 11.77
C TYR A 283 6.39 -14.86 10.28
N TYR A 284 6.57 -15.99 9.62
CA TYR A 284 6.48 -16.10 8.18
C TYR A 284 5.00 -16.26 7.80
N LEU A 285 4.59 -15.52 6.75
CA LEU A 285 3.26 -15.60 6.18
C LEU A 285 3.35 -15.88 4.69
N ALA A 286 2.61 -16.88 4.22
CA ALA A 286 2.34 -17.08 2.80
C ALA A 286 0.85 -17.00 2.54
N LYS A 287 0.47 -16.56 1.34
CA LYS A 287 -0.92 -16.60 0.85
C LYS A 287 -0.97 -17.43 -0.43
N ILE A 288 -1.89 -18.38 -0.44
CA ILE A 288 -2.18 -19.23 -1.60
C ILE A 288 -3.64 -19.02 -1.97
N SER A 289 -3.90 -18.78 -3.25
CA SER A 289 -5.20 -18.44 -3.82
C SER A 289 -5.45 -19.26 -5.06
N SER A 290 -6.70 -19.31 -5.54
CA SER A 290 -7.00 -19.89 -6.86
C SER A 290 -6.36 -19.08 -7.99
N ASP A 291 -6.20 -19.71 -9.16
CA ASP A 291 -5.65 -19.04 -10.35
C ASP A 291 -6.52 -17.85 -10.76
N VAL A 292 -7.83 -17.95 -10.59
CA VAL A 292 -8.78 -16.86 -10.87
C VAL A 292 -8.51 -15.65 -9.96
N VAL A 293 -8.35 -15.87 -8.65
CA VAL A 293 -8.06 -14.79 -7.71
C VAL A 293 -6.67 -14.20 -7.95
N SER A 294 -5.68 -15.07 -8.15
CA SER A 294 -4.29 -14.66 -8.42
C SER A 294 -4.22 -13.81 -9.70
N TYR A 295 -4.89 -14.24 -10.77
CA TYR A 295 -5.00 -13.48 -12.01
C TYR A 295 -5.61 -12.10 -11.77
N ARG A 296 -6.72 -12.01 -11.03
CA ARG A 296 -7.38 -10.73 -10.76
C ARG A 296 -6.53 -9.79 -9.90
N GLU A 297 -5.86 -10.28 -8.84
CA GLU A 297 -4.94 -9.45 -8.06
C GLU A 297 -3.79 -8.88 -8.89
N GLU A 298 -3.32 -9.66 -9.86
CA GLU A 298 -2.23 -9.25 -10.73
C GLU A 298 -2.66 -8.28 -11.82
N THR A 299 -3.92 -8.32 -12.24
CA THR A 299 -4.41 -7.64 -13.45
C THR A 299 -5.42 -6.52 -13.20
N ASP A 300 -6.11 -6.53 -12.05
CA ASP A 300 -7.10 -5.53 -11.67
C ASP A 300 -6.61 -4.66 -10.49
N PRO A 301 -6.21 -3.41 -10.74
CA PRO A 301 -5.82 -2.49 -9.68
C PRO A 301 -7.00 -1.99 -8.82
N CYS A 302 -8.25 -2.29 -9.21
CA CYS A 302 -9.48 -2.03 -8.46
C CYS A 302 -9.70 -0.56 -8.05
N HIS A 303 -9.11 0.41 -8.77
CA HIS A 303 -9.41 1.81 -8.55
C HIS A 303 -10.78 2.17 -9.17
N PRO A 304 -11.60 3.03 -8.53
CA PRO A 304 -12.93 3.40 -9.04
C PRO A 304 -12.87 4.09 -10.40
N ASN A 305 -11.84 4.94 -10.59
CA ASN A 305 -11.58 5.56 -11.88
C ASN A 305 -10.82 4.57 -12.80
N PRO A 306 -11.41 4.14 -13.93
CA PRO A 306 -10.79 3.17 -14.83
C PRO A 306 -9.50 3.66 -15.50
N TRP A 307 -9.31 4.98 -15.66
CA TRP A 307 -8.09 5.53 -16.25
C TRP A 307 -6.88 5.41 -15.34
N TYR A 308 -7.09 5.41 -14.02
CA TYR A 308 -6.05 5.04 -13.06
C TYR A 308 -5.62 3.58 -13.24
N ASN A 309 -6.58 2.66 -13.45
CA ASN A 309 -6.28 1.25 -13.66
C ASN A 309 -5.57 1.00 -14.99
N ILE A 310 -5.97 1.70 -16.05
CA ILE A 310 -5.31 1.66 -17.36
C ILE A 310 -3.86 2.14 -17.25
N LEU A 311 -3.63 3.27 -16.57
CA LEU A 311 -2.27 3.76 -16.31
C LEU A 311 -1.45 2.77 -15.48
N ALA A 312 -2.03 2.18 -14.44
CA ALA A 312 -1.37 1.18 -13.61
C ALA A 312 -1.01 -0.09 -14.39
N THR A 313 -1.91 -0.56 -15.26
CA THR A 313 -1.68 -1.70 -16.15
C THR A 313 -0.50 -1.43 -17.08
N TYR A 314 -0.43 -0.23 -17.66
CA TYR A 314 0.69 0.19 -18.48
C TYR A 314 2.00 0.23 -17.69
N MET A 315 1.99 0.81 -16.50
CA MET A 315 3.18 0.95 -15.64
C MET A 315 3.72 -0.40 -15.16
N LYS A 316 2.87 -1.40 -14.94
CA LYS A 316 3.32 -2.78 -14.64
C LYS A 316 4.15 -3.37 -15.79
N ASN A 317 3.87 -2.96 -17.04
CA ASN A 317 4.62 -3.32 -18.24
C ASN A 317 4.85 -4.84 -18.38
N LYS A 318 3.80 -5.64 -18.10
CA LYS A 318 3.82 -7.09 -18.28
C LYS A 318 3.94 -7.46 -19.75
N GLN A 319 4.60 -8.58 -20.04
CA GLN A 319 4.82 -9.06 -21.42
C GLN A 319 3.55 -9.61 -22.06
N ASP A 320 2.66 -10.17 -21.25
CA ASP A 320 1.49 -10.95 -21.64
C ASP A 320 0.15 -10.28 -21.29
N TYR A 321 0.20 -9.12 -20.62
CA TYR A 321 -0.98 -8.40 -20.18
C TYR A 321 -0.85 -6.89 -20.41
N HIS A 322 -1.69 -6.36 -21.30
CA HIS A 322 -1.65 -4.98 -21.75
C HIS A 322 -2.97 -4.24 -21.50
N ILE A 323 -3.01 -2.95 -21.81
CA ILE A 323 -4.19 -2.09 -21.62
C ILE A 323 -5.45 -2.70 -22.26
N ASN A 324 -5.34 -3.25 -23.47
CA ASN A 324 -6.48 -3.85 -24.16
C ASN A 324 -7.03 -5.08 -23.44
N ASN A 325 -6.16 -5.89 -22.80
CA ASN A 325 -6.60 -7.00 -21.97
C ASN A 325 -7.40 -6.50 -20.76
N TYR A 326 -6.88 -5.49 -20.05
CA TYR A 326 -7.61 -4.86 -18.94
C TYR A 326 -8.97 -4.29 -19.36
N ILE A 327 -9.03 -3.60 -20.50
CA ILE A 327 -10.29 -3.05 -21.02
C ILE A 327 -11.26 -4.20 -21.30
N ASN A 328 -10.83 -5.25 -21.99
CA ASN A 328 -11.70 -6.39 -22.32
C ASN A 328 -12.21 -7.11 -21.06
N ASP A 329 -11.34 -7.34 -20.08
CA ASP A 329 -11.65 -8.12 -18.89
C ASP A 329 -12.55 -7.34 -17.91
N TYR A 330 -12.34 -6.03 -17.75
CA TYR A 330 -12.93 -5.27 -16.65
C TYR A 330 -13.77 -4.05 -17.07
N LYS A 331 -13.52 -3.48 -18.25
CA LYS A 331 -14.16 -2.24 -18.73
C LYS A 331 -14.43 -2.23 -20.25
N PRO A 332 -15.15 -3.24 -20.81
CA PRO A 332 -15.32 -3.38 -22.27
C PRO A 332 -16.08 -2.21 -22.91
N ASN A 333 -16.87 -1.48 -22.12
CA ASN A 333 -17.69 -0.34 -22.57
C ASN A 333 -17.10 1.00 -22.12
N ILE A 334 -15.77 1.12 -22.02
CA ILE A 334 -15.14 2.40 -21.66
C ILE A 334 -15.47 3.49 -22.70
N GLU A 335 -15.73 4.70 -22.22
CA GLU A 335 -16.06 5.84 -23.09
C GLU A 335 -14.93 6.12 -24.09
N LYS A 336 -15.30 6.26 -25.36
CA LYS A 336 -14.36 6.64 -26.42
C LYS A 336 -13.90 8.07 -26.22
N ILE A 337 -12.60 8.28 -26.34
CA ILE A 337 -11.99 9.61 -26.33
C ILE A 337 -11.80 10.04 -27.77
N THR A 338 -12.15 11.29 -28.09
CA THR A 338 -11.87 11.88 -29.40
C THR A 338 -10.86 13.03 -29.31
N ASP A 339 -10.08 13.22 -30.38
CA ASP A 339 -9.25 14.41 -30.57
C ASP A 339 -10.11 15.63 -30.99
N ASN A 340 -9.45 16.78 -31.18
CA ASN A 340 -10.11 18.02 -31.62
C ASN A 340 -10.74 17.90 -33.03
N ASN A 341 -10.42 16.86 -33.79
CA ASN A 341 -10.96 16.57 -35.12
C ASN A 341 -12.05 15.48 -35.09
N GLY A 342 -12.48 15.05 -33.90
CA GLY A 342 -13.48 14.00 -33.73
C GLY A 342 -12.97 12.58 -34.01
N ARG A 343 -11.65 12.35 -34.06
CA ARG A 343 -11.06 11.03 -34.28
C ARG A 343 -10.84 10.32 -32.96
N ASP A 344 -11.20 9.04 -32.92
CA ASP A 344 -10.97 8.17 -31.76
C ASP A 344 -9.47 8.13 -31.39
N ILE A 345 -9.17 8.31 -30.11
CA ILE A 345 -7.84 8.18 -29.52
C ILE A 345 -7.78 6.84 -28.81
N ASP A 346 -6.88 5.98 -29.27
CA ASP A 346 -6.59 4.70 -28.63
C ASP A 346 -6.01 4.91 -27.21
N PRO A 347 -6.53 4.21 -26.17
CA PRO A 347 -6.04 4.34 -24.80
C PRO A 347 -4.55 4.01 -24.64
N THR A 348 -4.03 3.02 -25.39
CA THR A 348 -2.61 2.67 -25.36
C THR A 348 -1.77 3.81 -25.92
N TYR A 349 -2.19 4.40 -27.04
CA TYR A 349 -1.55 5.56 -27.64
C TYR A 349 -1.52 6.75 -26.68
N LEU A 350 -2.64 7.04 -26.01
CA LEU A 350 -2.76 8.15 -25.05
C LEU A 350 -1.77 8.01 -23.90
N ILE A 351 -1.76 6.86 -23.23
CA ILE A 351 -0.89 6.59 -22.08
C ILE A 351 0.57 6.54 -22.50
N HIS A 352 0.89 5.77 -23.54
CA HIS A 352 2.27 5.60 -24.04
C HIS A 352 2.88 6.94 -24.42
N THR A 353 2.14 7.76 -25.18
CA THR A 353 2.60 9.10 -25.61
C THR A 353 2.83 10.00 -24.41
N SER A 354 1.93 9.98 -23.42
CA SER A 354 2.05 10.79 -22.20
C SER A 354 3.29 10.39 -21.40
N ILE A 355 3.48 9.09 -21.13
CA ILE A 355 4.65 8.59 -20.38
C ILE A 355 5.95 8.83 -21.14
N CYS A 356 6.00 8.59 -22.45
CA CYS A 356 7.20 8.87 -23.25
C CYS A 356 7.55 10.36 -23.26
N THR A 357 6.55 11.25 -23.31
CA THR A 357 6.77 12.70 -23.23
C THR A 357 7.37 13.08 -21.87
N ILE A 358 6.84 12.55 -20.77
CA ILE A 358 7.40 12.77 -19.42
C ILE A 358 8.84 12.26 -19.34
N LYS A 359 9.08 11.04 -19.85
CA LYS A 359 10.40 10.40 -19.91
C LYS A 359 11.40 11.29 -20.65
N ASP A 360 11.05 11.79 -21.83
CA ASP A 360 11.95 12.62 -22.64
C ASP A 360 12.27 13.95 -21.95
N ILE A 361 11.29 14.60 -21.31
CA ILE A 361 11.52 15.84 -20.55
C ILE A 361 12.45 15.58 -19.36
N ILE A 362 12.14 14.58 -18.53
CA ILE A 362 12.95 14.28 -17.34
C ILE A 362 14.37 13.88 -17.76
N TYR A 363 14.51 13.11 -18.83
CA TYR A 363 15.80 12.73 -19.36
C TYR A 363 16.62 13.94 -19.85
N LYS A 364 16.00 14.84 -20.65
CA LYS A 364 16.65 16.09 -21.09
C LYS A 364 17.10 16.95 -19.90
N LEU A 365 16.24 17.12 -18.90
CA LEU A 365 16.56 17.87 -17.68
C LEU A 365 17.69 17.21 -16.89
N TYR A 366 17.70 15.88 -16.79
CA TYR A 366 18.77 15.14 -16.13
C TYR A 366 20.11 15.37 -16.82
N MET A 367 20.16 15.24 -18.15
CA MET A 367 21.37 15.47 -18.95
C MET A 367 21.87 16.91 -18.86
N ALA A 368 20.95 17.90 -18.84
CA ALA A 368 21.31 19.31 -18.73
C ALA A 368 21.87 19.68 -17.34
N THR A 369 21.44 18.98 -16.28
CA THR A 369 21.76 19.34 -14.90
C THR A 369 22.79 18.43 -14.24
N THR A 370 23.20 17.33 -14.90
CA THR A 370 24.04 16.29 -14.28
C THR A 370 25.17 15.88 -15.20
N THR A 371 26.39 15.85 -14.65
CA THR A 371 27.54 15.18 -15.27
C THR A 371 27.96 13.99 -14.41
N TYR A 372 28.37 12.90 -15.05
CA TYR A 372 28.74 11.66 -14.35
C TYR A 372 30.15 11.20 -14.77
N ASN A 373 30.95 10.80 -13.78
CA ASN A 373 32.25 10.18 -14.00
C ASN A 373 32.16 8.69 -13.64
N PRO A 374 32.09 7.79 -14.65
CA PRO A 374 31.93 6.35 -14.41
C PRO A 374 33.14 5.74 -13.69
N LYS A 375 34.36 6.24 -13.93
CA LYS A 375 35.58 5.70 -13.30
C LYS A 375 35.60 5.90 -11.79
N ARG A 376 34.98 6.98 -11.31
CA ARG A 376 34.95 7.33 -9.88
C ARG A 376 33.61 7.05 -9.22
N ASN A 377 32.61 6.63 -10.00
CA ASN A 377 31.22 6.49 -9.59
C ASN A 377 30.68 7.73 -8.83
N ILE A 378 30.92 8.92 -9.41
CA ILE A 378 30.46 10.20 -8.84
C ILE A 378 29.72 11.01 -9.89
N PHE A 379 28.67 11.71 -9.46
CA PHE A 379 28.01 12.73 -10.28
C PHE A 379 28.31 14.14 -9.76
N LYS A 380 28.24 15.13 -10.64
CA LYS A 380 28.22 16.55 -10.30
C LYS A 380 26.93 17.17 -10.82
N MET A 381 26.24 17.89 -9.95
CA MET A 381 24.99 18.58 -10.26
C MET A 381 25.25 20.06 -10.55
N ASN A 382 24.66 20.59 -11.63
CA ASN A 382 24.57 22.02 -11.85
C ASN A 382 23.50 22.62 -10.93
N LYS A 383 23.94 23.17 -9.80
CA LYS A 383 23.04 23.72 -8.76
C LYS A 383 22.23 24.92 -9.24
N GLU A 384 22.74 25.70 -10.18
CA GLU A 384 22.07 26.92 -10.67
C GLU A 384 20.86 26.54 -11.52
N LEU A 385 21.06 25.67 -12.51
CA LEU A 385 19.98 25.17 -13.35
C LEU A 385 18.97 24.36 -12.54
N ASP A 386 19.44 23.48 -11.63
CA ASP A 386 18.55 22.64 -10.84
C ASP A 386 17.61 23.50 -9.96
N LYS A 387 18.11 24.58 -9.35
CA LYS A 387 17.30 25.50 -8.52
C LYS A 387 16.16 26.20 -9.26
N GLN A 388 16.28 26.36 -10.59
CA GLN A 388 15.23 26.97 -11.41
C GLN A 388 14.06 26.01 -11.68
N LEU A 389 14.25 24.71 -11.49
CA LEU A 389 13.23 23.70 -11.75
C LEU A 389 12.20 23.64 -10.61
N ALA A 390 10.97 23.27 -10.98
CA ALA A 390 9.89 23.03 -10.04
C ALA A 390 10.31 21.98 -8.98
N PRO A 391 9.88 22.13 -7.71
CA PRO A 391 10.25 21.20 -6.63
C PRO A 391 10.04 19.72 -6.96
N ILE A 392 8.94 19.38 -7.64
CA ILE A 392 8.64 18.00 -8.04
C ILE A 392 9.67 17.44 -9.05
N LEU A 393 10.13 18.25 -10.00
CA LEU A 393 11.16 17.82 -10.95
C LEU A 393 12.50 17.64 -10.25
N ARG A 394 12.90 18.59 -9.39
CA ARG A 394 14.11 18.47 -8.57
C ARG A 394 14.11 17.20 -7.74
N PHE A 395 12.96 16.86 -7.15
CA PHE A 395 12.79 15.63 -6.39
C PHE A 395 13.08 14.38 -7.25
N HIS A 396 12.46 14.28 -8.43
CA HIS A 396 12.68 13.11 -9.30
C HIS A 396 14.10 13.07 -9.89
N LEU A 397 14.70 14.22 -10.22
CA LEU A 397 16.10 14.28 -10.67
C LEU A 397 17.07 13.85 -9.57
N ALA A 398 16.84 14.25 -8.32
CA ALA A 398 17.65 13.79 -7.19
C ALA A 398 17.59 12.26 -7.02
N LYS A 399 16.41 11.65 -7.20
CA LYS A 399 16.25 10.20 -7.18
C LYS A 399 17.01 9.51 -8.32
N LEU A 400 16.94 10.04 -9.54
CA LEU A 400 17.73 9.53 -10.66
C LEU A 400 19.24 9.64 -10.40
N ARG A 401 19.72 10.76 -9.82
CA ARG A 401 21.13 10.92 -9.45
C ARG A 401 21.60 9.93 -8.38
N LYS A 402 20.73 9.55 -7.43
CA LYS A 402 21.03 8.43 -6.51
C LYS A 402 21.18 7.13 -7.29
N ARG A 403 20.21 6.79 -8.13
CA ARG A 403 20.25 5.56 -8.94
C ARG A 403 21.48 5.50 -9.84
N GLN A 404 21.94 6.64 -10.37
CA GLN A 404 23.16 6.75 -11.16
C GLN A 404 24.41 6.21 -10.45
N ILE A 405 24.47 6.28 -9.12
CA ILE A 405 25.64 5.82 -8.35
C ILE A 405 25.39 4.52 -7.59
N THR A 406 24.13 4.13 -7.37
CA THR A 406 23.78 2.91 -6.63
C THR A 406 23.44 1.73 -7.53
N ILE A 407 22.88 1.98 -8.72
CA ILE A 407 22.35 0.94 -9.61
C ILE A 407 23.14 0.89 -10.92
N TYR A 408 23.41 2.05 -11.51
CA TYR A 408 24.00 2.13 -12.84
C TYR A 408 25.51 2.32 -12.79
N THR A 409 26.22 1.70 -13.72
CA THR A 409 27.67 1.85 -13.91
C THR A 409 28.03 2.80 -15.05
N SER A 410 27.09 3.02 -15.97
CA SER A 410 27.15 3.99 -17.07
C SER A 410 26.16 5.13 -16.83
N MET A 411 26.30 6.22 -17.60
CA MET A 411 25.33 7.32 -17.58
C MET A 411 23.91 6.78 -17.83
N ILE A 412 22.95 7.23 -17.03
CA ILE A 412 21.53 6.93 -17.18
C ILE A 412 21.08 7.25 -18.61
N THR A 413 20.28 6.35 -19.18
CA THR A 413 19.70 6.46 -20.52
C THR A 413 18.21 6.80 -20.44
N ALA A 414 17.59 7.13 -21.57
CA ALA A 414 16.14 7.32 -21.63
C ALA A 414 15.36 6.05 -21.20
N ARG A 415 15.93 4.85 -21.44
CA ARG A 415 15.33 3.57 -21.00
C ARG A 415 15.31 3.47 -19.47
N ASP A 416 16.36 3.93 -18.81
CA ASP A 416 16.45 3.94 -17.35
C ASP A 416 15.46 4.92 -16.71
N VAL A 417 15.25 6.07 -17.35
CA VAL A 417 14.20 7.03 -16.95
C VAL A 417 12.82 6.41 -17.14
N TYR A 418 12.58 5.71 -18.25
CA TYR A 418 11.32 5.01 -18.48
C TYR A 418 11.05 3.94 -17.40
N TYR A 419 12.07 3.12 -17.08
CA TYR A 419 11.99 2.15 -15.99
C TYR A 419 11.65 2.83 -14.66
N TYR A 420 12.32 3.94 -14.34
CA TYR A 420 12.04 4.70 -13.14
C TYR A 420 10.59 5.20 -13.06
N LEU A 421 10.05 5.72 -14.17
CA LEU A 421 8.66 6.17 -14.21
C LEU A 421 7.67 5.03 -13.99
N CYS A 422 7.91 3.86 -14.58
CA CYS A 422 6.96 2.74 -14.56
C CYS A 422 7.06 1.90 -13.27
N HIS A 423 8.27 1.64 -12.77
CA HIS A 423 8.51 0.68 -11.68
C HIS A 423 8.87 1.33 -10.33
N CYS A 424 9.24 2.62 -10.31
CA CYS A 424 9.69 3.29 -9.08
C CYS A 424 8.74 4.41 -8.62
N LEU A 425 7.82 4.88 -9.46
CA LEU A 425 6.87 5.94 -9.12
C LEU A 425 5.48 5.39 -8.84
N ARG A 426 4.73 6.09 -7.99
CA ARG A 426 3.30 5.82 -7.78
C ARG A 426 2.49 6.56 -8.84
N LEU A 427 1.27 6.09 -9.08
CA LEU A 427 0.32 6.74 -9.99
C LEU A 427 0.10 8.23 -9.66
N ASN A 428 -0.01 8.56 -8.37
CA ASN A 428 -0.18 9.94 -7.93
C ASN A 428 1.07 10.82 -8.18
N ASP A 429 2.27 10.24 -8.27
CA ASP A 429 3.47 10.99 -8.61
C ASP A 429 3.46 11.30 -10.12
N ILE A 430 3.08 10.33 -10.96
CA ILE A 430 2.88 10.54 -12.42
C ILE A 430 1.80 11.59 -12.67
N LYS A 431 0.66 11.51 -11.99
CA LYS A 431 -0.42 12.50 -12.07
C LYS A 431 0.06 13.92 -11.75
N GLN A 432 0.84 14.10 -10.70
CA GLN A 432 1.38 15.41 -10.35
C GLN A 432 2.38 15.94 -11.39
N ILE A 433 3.18 15.06 -12.01
CA ILE A 433 4.06 15.46 -13.11
C ILE A 433 3.22 15.90 -14.32
N ILE A 434 2.19 15.14 -14.70
CA ILE A 434 1.27 15.50 -15.78
C ILE A 434 0.63 16.87 -15.49
N GLN A 435 0.13 17.07 -14.27
CA GLN A 435 -0.45 18.34 -13.86
C GLN A 435 0.55 19.50 -13.99
N LEU A 436 1.80 19.32 -13.55
CA LEU A 436 2.84 20.33 -13.74
C LEU A 436 3.05 20.66 -15.23
N LEU A 437 3.23 19.63 -16.07
CA LEU A 437 3.56 19.82 -17.49
C LEU A 437 2.42 20.49 -18.27
N THR A 438 1.17 20.22 -17.89
CA THR A 438 -0.01 20.83 -18.52
C THR A 438 -0.30 22.25 -18.03
N THR A 439 0.26 22.67 -16.88
CA THR A 439 0.02 23.99 -16.28
C THR A 439 1.22 24.94 -16.40
N SER A 440 2.38 24.44 -16.81
CA SER A 440 3.62 25.21 -16.92
C SER A 440 4.00 25.48 -18.37
N SER A 441 4.39 26.71 -18.68
CA SER A 441 5.06 27.07 -19.93
C SER A 441 6.57 26.81 -19.83
N GLY A 442 7.21 26.45 -20.94
CA GLY A 442 8.69 26.37 -21.04
C GLY A 442 9.26 24.97 -21.30
N PHE A 443 8.42 23.94 -21.43
CA PHE A 443 8.84 22.63 -21.91
C PHE A 443 8.58 22.52 -23.41
N GLU A 444 9.58 22.05 -24.16
CA GLU A 444 9.43 21.72 -25.59
C GLU A 444 8.61 20.44 -25.75
N ILE A 445 7.29 20.59 -25.87
CA ILE A 445 6.32 19.50 -26.05
C ILE A 445 5.59 19.69 -27.37
N SER A 446 5.55 18.65 -28.20
CA SER A 446 4.77 18.69 -29.45
C SER A 446 3.28 18.90 -29.18
N GLU A 447 2.56 19.55 -30.08
CA GLU A 447 1.10 19.79 -29.93
C GLU A 447 0.33 18.49 -29.64
N ARG A 448 0.69 17.41 -30.35
CA ARG A 448 0.06 16.09 -30.17
C ARG A 448 0.36 15.48 -28.81
N SER A 449 1.60 15.57 -28.33
CA SER A 449 1.98 15.12 -26.99
C SER A 449 1.27 15.94 -25.90
N MET A 450 1.16 17.25 -26.10
CA MET A 450 0.47 18.14 -25.16
C MET A 450 -1.03 17.80 -25.09
N LEU A 451 -1.66 17.54 -26.24
CA LEU A 451 -3.06 17.09 -26.29
C LEU A 451 -3.25 15.80 -25.46
N CYS A 452 -2.39 14.80 -25.64
CA CYS A 452 -2.43 13.57 -24.85
C CYS A 452 -2.28 13.84 -23.34
N LEU A 453 -1.34 14.69 -22.94
CA LEU A 453 -1.14 15.05 -21.52
C LEU A 453 -2.36 15.76 -20.94
N VAL A 454 -2.97 16.71 -21.66
CA VAL A 454 -4.16 17.44 -21.22
C VAL A 454 -5.36 16.52 -21.06
N ILE A 455 -5.60 15.64 -22.05
CA ILE A 455 -6.67 14.64 -22.00
C ILE A 455 -6.46 13.71 -20.81
N LEU A 456 -5.26 13.14 -20.67
CA LEU A 456 -4.96 12.23 -19.57
C LEU A 456 -5.07 12.92 -18.21
N ASN A 457 -4.63 14.18 -18.08
CA ASN A 457 -4.79 14.95 -16.86
C ASN A 457 -6.26 15.08 -16.46
N ARG A 458 -7.15 15.38 -17.42
CA ARG A 458 -8.60 15.45 -17.18
C ARG A 458 -9.16 14.11 -16.74
N LEU A 459 -8.75 13.01 -17.36
CA LEU A 459 -9.27 11.68 -17.05
C LEU A 459 -8.80 11.13 -15.70
N LEU A 460 -7.67 11.61 -15.19
CA LEU A 460 -7.14 11.23 -13.88
C LEU A 460 -7.65 12.12 -12.73
N ASN A 461 -8.41 13.19 -13.00
CA ASN A 461 -9.03 14.05 -12.00
C ASN A 461 -10.53 13.83 -11.99
#